data_AF-A0A9X0CU41-F1
#
_entry.id   AF-A0A9X0CU41-F1
#
_cell.length_a   1.000
_cell.length_b   1.000
_cell.length_c   1.000
_cell.angle_alpha   90.00
_cell.angle_beta   90.00
_cell.angle_gamma   90.00
#
_symmetry.space_group_name_H-M   'P 1'
#
loop_
_entity.id
_entity.type
_entity.pdbx_description
1 polymer ?
#
loop_
_entity_poly.entity_id
_entity_poly.type
_entity_poly.pdbx_seq_one_letter_code
_entity_poly.pdbx_strand_id
1 'polypeptide(L)' 'MICWNGGQHLNLAKGCWGKGVVIHEIAHAIGFLHEQDRPDRDKLETRVRSAQGCLAEYDTSGTPYDYLSIMPL' A
#
# COMPACT_ATOMS: atom_id res chain seq x y z
N MET A 1 -2.98 -1.99 -3.42
CA MET A 1 -3.49 -3.38 -3.44
C MET A 1 -4.99 -3.32 -3.68
N ILE A 2 -5.51 -3.87 -4.78
CA ILE A 2 -6.94 -3.76 -5.08
C ILE A 2 -7.53 -5.16 -5.33
N CYS A 3 -8.34 -5.62 -4.38
CA CYS A 3 -9.05 -6.90 -4.43
C CYS A 3 -10.56 -6.66 -4.31
N TRP A 4 -11.25 -6.41 -5.42
CA TRP A 4 -12.71 -6.29 -5.39
C TRP A 4 -13.36 -7.68 -5.45
N ASN A 5 -13.55 -8.31 -4.29
CA ASN A 5 -14.37 -9.52 -4.14
C ASN A 5 -15.42 -9.34 -3.04
N GLY A 6 -16.05 -8.15 -2.99
CA GLY A 6 -16.91 -7.69 -1.90
C GLY A 6 -16.35 -6.44 -1.21
N GLY A 7 -16.51 -6.36 0.11
CA GLY A 7 -15.90 -5.30 0.94
C GLY A 7 -14.46 -5.63 1.32
N GLN A 8 -13.65 -4.61 1.57
CA GLN A 8 -12.28 -4.78 2.07
C GLN A 8 -12.24 -4.67 3.59
N HIS A 9 -11.86 -5.76 4.25
CA HIS A 9 -11.77 -5.80 5.71
C HIS A 9 -10.45 -5.18 6.17
N LEU A 10 -10.53 -4.23 7.10
CA LEU A 10 -9.36 -3.69 7.80
C LEU A 10 -9.23 -4.39 9.15
N ASN A 11 -8.09 -5.06 9.36
CA ASN A 11 -7.84 -5.83 10.58
C ASN A 11 -6.94 -5.02 11.52
N LEU A 12 -7.53 -4.44 12.56
CA LEU A 12 -6.80 -3.69 13.58
C LEU A 12 -6.69 -4.51 14.86
N ALA A 13 -5.47 -4.96 15.18
CA ALA A 13 -5.20 -5.64 16.44
C ALA A 13 -5.25 -4.66 17.64
N LYS A 14 -5.27 -5.21 18.87
CA LYS A 14 -5.17 -4.40 20.08
C LYS A 14 -3.85 -3.61 20.08
N GLY A 15 -3.94 -2.29 20.22
CA GLY A 15 -2.80 -1.38 20.11
C GLY A 15 -2.63 -0.70 18.74
N CYS A 16 -3.31 -1.18 17.69
CA CYS A 16 -3.24 -0.61 16.33
C CYS A 16 -4.26 0.51 16.07
N TRP A 17 -4.94 1.00 17.11
CA TRP A 17 -5.99 2.03 17.00
C TRP A 17 -5.45 3.48 16.99
N GLY A 18 -4.13 3.64 16.92
CA GLY A 18 -3.51 4.96 16.76
C GLY A 18 -3.90 5.58 15.42
N LYS A 19 -4.12 6.91 15.41
CA LYS A 19 -4.57 7.64 14.21
C LYS A 19 -3.74 7.34 12.96
N GLY A 20 -2.40 7.31 13.08
CA GLY A 20 -1.51 7.01 11.96
C GLY A 20 -1.70 5.60 11.40
N VAL A 21 -1.86 4.61 12.28
CA VAL A 21 -2.06 3.20 11.88
C VAL A 21 -3.42 3.03 11.19
N VAL A 22 -4.48 3.63 11.72
CA VAL A 22 -5.80 3.57 11.07
C VAL A 22 -5.77 4.21 9.67
N ILE A 23 -5.06 5.34 9.52
CA ILE A 23 -4.91 6.00 8.22
C ILE A 23 -4.10 5.13 7.24
N HIS A 24 -3.01 4.50 7.71
CA HIS A 24 -2.19 3.56 6.93
C HIS A 24 -3.04 2.41 6.35
N GLU A 25 -3.85 1.77 7.19
CA GLU A 25 -4.71 0.66 6.76
C GLU A 25 -5.82 1.11 5.79
N ILE A 26 -6.40 2.30 6.01
CA ILE A 26 -7.37 2.89 5.06
C ILE A 26 -6.71 3.20 3.72
N ALA A 27 -5.47 3.70 3.71
CA ALA A 27 -4.73 3.97 2.48
C ALA A 27 -4.51 2.67 1.68
N HIS A 28 -4.20 1.55 2.34
CA HIS A 28 -4.19 0.23 1.71
C HIS A 28 -5.55 -0.17 1.10
N ALA A 29 -6.66 0.20 1.74
CA ALA A 29 -8.01 -0.04 1.19
C ALA A 29 -8.40 0.85 0.02
N ILE A 30 -7.86 2.06 -0.05
CA ILE A 30 -8.04 2.93 -1.23
C ILE A 30 -7.23 2.42 -2.42
N GLY A 31 -6.10 1.74 -2.14
CA GLY A 31 -5.28 1.11 -3.15
C GLY A 31 -3.80 1.44 -3.06
N PHE A 32 -3.39 2.31 -2.12
CA PHE A 32 -1.98 2.64 -1.92
C PHE A 32 -1.19 1.40 -1.55
N LEU A 33 -0.03 1.32 -2.20
CA LEU A 33 1.01 0.38 -1.84
C LEU A 33 1.99 1.09 -0.94
N HIS A 34 2.72 0.25 -0.25
CA HIS A 34 3.93 0.59 0.45
C HIS A 34 4.93 1.33 -0.47
N GLU A 35 5.43 2.46 0.00
CA GLU A 35 6.33 3.37 -0.74
C GLU A 35 7.64 2.67 -1.07
N GLN A 36 8.11 1.74 -0.23
CA GLN A 36 9.28 0.92 -0.53
C GLN A 36 9.07 -0.04 -1.70
N ASP A 37 7.82 -0.38 -2.07
CA ASP A 37 7.52 -1.27 -3.20
C ASP A 37 7.60 -0.55 -4.55
N ARG A 38 7.93 0.75 -4.54
CA ARG A 38 8.16 1.57 -5.72
C ARG A 38 9.18 0.95 -6.68
N PRO A 39 8.85 0.80 -7.97
CA PRO A 39 9.79 0.27 -8.96
C PRO A 39 10.98 1.22 -9.21
N ASP A 40 10.78 2.53 -9.03
CA ASP A 40 11.83 3.55 -9.16
C ASP A 40 12.78 3.63 -7.96
N ARG A 41 12.49 2.93 -6.84
CA ARG A 41 13.42 2.80 -5.71
C ARG A 41 14.70 2.07 -6.11
N ASP A 42 14.51 0.89 -6.72
CA ASP A 42 15.60 -0.03 -7.06
C ASP A 42 15.86 -0.10 -8.58
N LYS A 43 15.12 0.69 -9.40
CA LYS A 43 15.13 0.64 -10.87
C LYS A 43 14.77 -0.75 -11.43
N LEU A 44 13.85 -1.44 -10.76
CA LEU A 44 13.40 -2.78 -11.15
C LEU A 44 12.00 -2.69 -11.78
N GLU A 45 11.90 -3.18 -13.02
CA GLU A 45 10.62 -3.40 -13.72
C GLU A 45 9.90 -4.61 -13.11
N THR A 46 9.44 -4.52 -11.85
CA THR A 46 8.75 -5.65 -11.21
C THR A 46 7.29 -5.34 -10.91
N ARG A 47 6.43 -6.12 -11.56
CA ARG A 47 4.99 -6.22 -11.31
C ARG A 47 4.78 -6.87 -9.94
N VAL A 48 4.48 -6.07 -8.92
CA VAL A 48 4.23 -6.57 -7.55
C VAL A 48 2.95 -7.39 -7.57
N ARG A 49 3.05 -8.71 -7.37
CA ARG A 49 1.88 -9.55 -7.09
C ARG A 49 1.64 -9.49 -5.60
N SER A 50 0.47 -8.99 -5.18
CA SER A 50 0.08 -9.11 -3.77
C SER A 50 0.01 -10.60 -3.39
N ALA A 51 0.40 -10.92 -2.15
CA ALA A 51 0.35 -12.30 -1.61
C ALA A 51 -1.05 -12.92 -1.69
N GLN A 52 -2.09 -12.08 -1.79
CA GLN A 52 -3.50 -12.42 -1.93
C GLN A 52 -3.91 -12.75 -3.37
N GLY A 53 -2.98 -12.75 -4.34
CA GLY A 53 -3.28 -13.07 -5.74
C GLY A 53 -4.02 -11.96 -6.49
N CYS A 54 -4.21 -10.79 -5.88
CA CYS A 54 -4.82 -9.64 -6.51
C CYS A 54 -3.78 -8.84 -7.29
N LEU A 55 -4.23 -8.23 -8.39
CA LEU A 55 -3.42 -7.31 -9.16
C LEU A 55 -3.07 -6.10 -8.29
N ALA A 56 -1.78 -5.84 -8.16
CA ALA A 56 -1.25 -4.62 -7.59
C ALA A 56 -0.37 -3.99 -8.66
N GLU A 57 -0.92 -2.99 -9.34
CA GLU A 57 -0.13 -2.14 -10.22
C GLU A 57 0.36 -0.95 -9.42
N TYR A 58 1.62 -0.59 -9.62
CA TYR A 58 2.22 0.56 -8.97
C TYR A 58 2.15 1.74 -9.94
N ASP A 59 1.46 2.81 -9.56
CA ASP A 59 1.48 4.09 -10.26
C ASP A 59 2.08 5.16 -9.34
N THR A 60 3.19 5.76 -9.77
CA THR A 60 3.86 6.85 -9.01
C THR A 60 3.06 8.15 -9.05
N SER A 61 2.08 8.27 -9.94
CA SER A 61 1.37 9.53 -10.25
C SER A 61 2.33 10.68 -10.59
N GLY A 62 3.56 10.37 -11.02
CA GLY A 62 4.63 11.34 -11.27
C GLY A 62 5.19 12.01 -10.00
N THR A 63 4.86 11.52 -8.81
CA THR A 63 5.36 12.08 -7.54
C THR A 63 6.78 11.58 -7.24
N PRO A 64 7.66 12.39 -6.62
CA PRO A 64 8.95 11.90 -6.14
C PRO A 64 8.78 10.90 -5.00
N TYR A 65 9.81 10.10 -4.75
CA TYR A 65 9.85 9.16 -3.62
C TYR A 65 9.71 9.90 -2.28
N ASP A 66 8.77 9.47 -1.42
CA ASP A 66 8.49 10.13 -0.13
C ASP A 66 8.93 9.32 1.09
N TYR A 67 10.08 9.70 1.68
CA TYR A 67 10.60 9.08 2.90
C TYR A 67 9.75 9.31 4.16
N LEU A 68 8.82 10.26 4.13
CA LEU A 68 7.91 10.57 5.24
C LEU A 68 6.48 10.07 4.97
N SER A 69 6.30 9.26 3.94
CA SER A 69 5.02 8.66 3.60
C SER A 69 4.42 7.92 4.78
N ILE A 70 3.09 8.00 4.92
CA ILE A 70 2.34 7.17 5.87
C ILE A 70 2.37 5.68 5.48
N MET A 71 2.86 5.37 4.26
CA MET A 71 3.03 4.03 3.71
C MET A 71 4.51 3.64 3.62
N PRO A 72 5.31 3.63 4.71
CA PRO A 72 6.76 3.49 4.59
C PRO A 72 7.25 2.06 4.35
N LEU A 73 6.61 1.07 4.99
CA LEU A 73 6.91 -0.37 5.01
C LEU A 73 5.66 -1.21 5.22
#